data_AF-A0A5K1A929-F1
#
_entry.id   AF-A0A5K1A929-F1
#
_cell.length_a   1.000
_cell.length_b   1.000
_cell.length_c   1.000
_cell.angle_alpha   90.00
_cell.angle_beta   90.00
_cell.angle_gamma   90.00
#
_symmetry.space_group_name_H-M   'P 1'
#
loop_
_entity.id
_entity.type
_entity.pdbx_description
1 polymer ?
#
loop_
_entity_poly.entity_id
_entity_poly.type
_entity_poly.pdbx_seq_one_letter_code
_entity_poly.pdbx_strand_id
1 'polypeptide(L)' 'NQTTKGIWLAKCVGIEPTTLVMDLEGTDGRERGE' A
#
# COMPACT_ATOMS: atom_id res chain seq x y z
N ASN A 1 13.89 7.94 0.27
CA ASN A 1 12.71 8.62 -0.30
C ASN A 1 11.65 7.58 -0.60
N GLN A 2 10.81 7.33 0.40
CA GLN A 2 9.73 6.37 0.39
C GLN A 2 8.47 6.96 -0.26
N THR A 3 7.86 6.23 -1.20
CA THR A 3 6.70 6.70 -1.98
C THR A 3 5.37 6.40 -1.29
N THR A 4 5.14 5.15 -0.87
CA THR A 4 3.95 4.76 -0.09
C THR A 4 4.23 4.99 1.38
N LYS A 5 3.39 5.80 2.03
CA LYS A 5 3.42 6.05 3.48
C LYS A 5 2.17 5.48 4.14
N GLY A 6 2.32 4.71 5.21
CA GLY A 6 1.23 4.04 5.90
C GLY A 6 0.58 2.91 5.10
N ILE A 7 -0.73 2.68 5.37
CA ILE A 7 -1.53 1.64 4.73
C ILE A 7 -2.63 2.30 3.92
N TRP A 8 -2.80 1.86 2.67
CA TRP A 8 -3.81 2.36 1.76
C TRP A 8 -4.79 1.26 1.41
N LEU A 9 -6.07 1.61 1.28
CA LEU A 9 -7.14 0.69 0.88
C LEU A 9 -7.98 1.31 -0.23
N ALA A 10 -8.16 0.56 -1.32
CA ALA A 10 -8.96 0.97 -2.47
C ALA A 10 -9.91 -0.15 -2.91
N LYS A 11 -11.07 0.25 -3.46
CA LYS A 11 -12.01 -0.67 -4.12
C LYS A 11 -11.70 -0.74 -5.62
N CYS A 12 -11.60 -1.95 -6.17
CA CYS A 12 -11.51 -2.15 -7.61
C CYS A 12 -12.89 -1.99 -8.25
N VAL A 13 -13.12 -0.85 -8.88
CA VAL A 13 -14.37 -0.60 -9.62
C VAL A 13 -14.40 -1.50 -10.85
N GLY A 14 -15.50 -2.24 -11.04
CA GLY A 14 -15.72 -3.10 -12.20
C GLY A 14 -15.17 -4.53 -12.08
N ILE A 15 -14.63 -4.93 -10.92
CA ILE A 15 -14.26 -6.32 -10.63
C ILE A 15 -15.26 -6.92 -9.65
N GLU A 16 -15.90 -8.02 -10.07
CA GLU A 16 -16.77 -8.84 -9.22
C GLU A 16 -16.15 -10.22 -9.01
N PRO A 17 -16.21 -10.78 -7.79
CA PRO A 17 -16.83 -10.22 -6.58
C PRO A 17 -16.10 -8.97 -6.06
N THR A 18 -16.74 -8.19 -5.19
CA THR A 18 -16.16 -6.96 -4.60
C THR A 18 -14.71 -7.18 -4.18
N THR A 19 -13.81 -6.56 -4.94
CA THR A 19 -12.36 -6.72 -4.78
C THR A 19 -11.78 -5.46 -4.13
N LEU A 20 -11.00 -5.66 -3.07
CA LEU A 20 -10.29 -4.61 -2.35
C LEU A 20 -8.78 -4.81 -2.53
N VAL A 21 -8.06 -3.71 -2.75
CA VAL A 21 -6.60 -3.70 -2.87
C VAL A 21 -6.03 -2.92 -1.68
N MET A 22 -5.06 -3.53 -1.03
CA MET A 22 -4.30 -2.92 0.05
C MET A 22 -2.87 -2.68 -0.42
N ASP A 23 -2.41 -1.44 -0.31
CA ASP A 23 -1.00 -1.09 -0.54
C ASP A 23 -0.35 -0.79 0.81
N LEU A 24 0.83 -1.37 1.03
CA LEU A 24 1.54 -1.32 2.30
C LEU A 24 2.84 -0.54 2.12
N GLU A 25 3.09 0.37 3.06
CA GLU A 25 4.40 1.01 3.19
C GLU A 25 5.50 -0.04 3.34
N GLY A 26 6.45 -0.02 2.39
CA GLY A 26 7.59 -0.93 2.40
C GLY A 26 8.45 -0.75 3.67
N THR A 27 8.85 -1.85 4.30
CA THR A 27 9.61 -1.81 5.55
C THR A 27 11.12 -1.69 5.36
N ASP A 28 11.62 -1.82 4.12
CA ASP A 28 13.05 -1.81 3.76
C ASP A 28 13.50 -0.48 3.13
N GLY A 29 12.78 0.60 3.42
CA GLY A 29 13.27 1.95 3.17
C GLY A 29 14.46 2.22 4.08
N ARG A 30 15.63 2.50 3.50
CA ARG A 30 16.91 2.89 4.15
C ARG A 30 16.82 4.02 5.21
N GLU A 31 15.63 4.51 5.55
CA GLU A 31 15.34 5.51 6.58
C GLU A 31 15.17 4.89 7.99
N ARG A 32 15.15 3.55 8.13
CA ARG A 32 15.14 2.84 9.43
C ARG A 32 16.47 2.17 9.77
N GLY A 33 17.57 2.86 9.51
CA GLY A 33 18.93 2.43 9.82
C GLY A 33 19.79 3.58 10.34
N GLU A 34 19.30 4.26 11.37
CA GLU A 34 20.11 4.91 12.42
C GLU A 34 19.61 4.43 13.78
#